data_AF-K1TRR7-F1
#
_entry.id   AF-K1TRR7-F1
#
_cell.length_a   1.000
_cell.length_b   1.000
_cell.length_c   1.000
_cell.angle_alpha   90.00
_cell.angle_beta   90.00
_cell.angle_gamma   90.00
#
_symmetry.space_group_name_H-M   'P 1'
#
loop_
_entity.id
_entity.type
_entity.pdbx_description
1 polymer ?
#
loop_
_entity_poly.entity_id
_entity_poly.type
_entity_poly.pdbx_seq_one_letter_code
_entity_poly.pdbx_strand_id
1 'polypeptide(L)'
;EIYYNSFQFENTIRKLSELYESPFELYEQLGNFYQKHSENGEKHSRVKRYELLLNFIKKRNFEENIQWEELLTKDFYLRENAKSRPGFSKNIEKYKHQIREFFKGEEVRTILVDYEDYDSKQLEKMTHVEVFGINEDNLTYILFDYKHRNPLNKQAKLINITKQIKR
;
A
#
# COMPACT_ATOMS: atom_id res chain seq x y z
N GLU A 1 4.49 13.92 14.78
CA GLU A 1 4.71 14.49 13.44
C GLU A 1 4.70 13.47 12.29
N ILE A 2 5.39 12.32 12.41
CA ILE A 2 5.56 11.32 11.32
C ILE A 2 4.25 10.88 10.65
N TYR A 3 3.19 10.61 11.40
CA TYR A 3 1.93 10.10 10.82
C TYR A 3 1.06 11.18 10.19
N TYR A 4 1.23 12.44 10.58
CA TYR A 4 0.44 13.57 10.10
C TYR A 4 1.08 14.23 8.86
N ASN A 5 2.40 14.49 8.90
CA ASN A 5 3.09 15.30 7.88
C ASN A 5 3.75 14.49 6.75
N SER A 6 3.80 13.16 6.85
CA SER A 6 4.57 12.36 5.89
C SER A 6 3.80 11.96 4.63
N PHE A 7 2.47 12.07 4.64
CA PHE A 7 1.56 11.48 3.66
C PHE A 7 1.74 9.95 3.44
N GLN A 8 2.56 9.27 4.24
CA GLN A 8 2.87 7.85 4.06
C GLN A 8 1.70 6.93 4.41
N PHE A 9 0.80 7.39 5.28
CA PHE A 9 -0.26 6.57 5.88
C PHE A 9 -1.66 7.11 5.56
N GLU A 10 -1.82 7.80 4.43
CA GLU A 10 -3.02 8.57 4.13
C GLU A 10 -4.31 7.72 4.14
N ASN A 11 -4.29 6.55 3.52
CA ASN A 11 -5.47 5.68 3.48
C ASN A 11 -5.76 5.08 4.86
N THR A 12 -4.73 4.59 5.56
CA THR A 12 -4.88 3.98 6.88
C THR A 12 -5.32 5.00 7.93
N ILE A 13 -4.68 6.18 7.98
CA ILE A 13 -5.01 7.23 8.96
C ILE A 13 -6.40 7.80 8.71
N ARG A 14 -6.79 8.00 7.44
CA ARG A 14 -8.16 8.42 7.12
C ARG A 14 -9.18 7.42 7.66
N LYS A 15 -9.00 6.13 7.38
CA LYS A 15 -9.92 5.10 7.90
C LYS A 15 -9.91 5.02 9.43
N LEU A 16 -8.74 5.13 10.03
CA LEU A 16 -8.57 5.12 11.48
C LEU A 16 -9.25 6.31 12.14
N SER A 17 -9.19 7.49 11.54
CA SER A 17 -9.81 8.71 12.08
C SER A 17 -11.34 8.64 12.15
N GLU A 18 -11.98 7.82 11.31
CA GLU A 18 -13.43 7.57 11.37
C GLU A 18 -13.86 6.83 12.65
N LEU A 19 -12.91 6.21 13.37
CA LEU A 19 -13.15 5.40 14.57
C LEU A 19 -12.88 6.17 15.88
N TYR A 20 -12.55 7.45 15.78
CA TYR A 20 -12.23 8.31 16.91
C TYR A 20 -13.17 9.52 16.96
N GLU A 21 -13.48 10.01 18.15
CA GLU A 21 -14.35 11.18 18.32
C GLU A 21 -13.70 12.47 17.78
N SER A 22 -12.36 12.53 17.84
CA SER A 22 -11.60 13.66 17.29
C SER A 22 -10.24 13.24 16.74
N PRO A 23 -9.69 14.00 15.77
CA PRO A 23 -8.31 13.81 15.34
C PRO A 23 -7.30 13.97 16.47
N PHE A 24 -7.58 14.85 17.44
CA PHE A 24 -6.71 15.08 18.59
C PHE A 24 -6.52 13.79 19.40
N GLU A 25 -7.61 13.11 19.74
CA GLU A 25 -7.58 11.86 20.49
C GLU A 25 -6.76 10.78 19.77
N LEU A 26 -6.98 10.60 18.45
CA LEU A 26 -6.20 9.67 17.64
C LEU A 26 -4.70 9.97 17.71
N TYR A 27 -4.30 11.21 17.44
CA TYR A 27 -2.88 11.55 17.38
C TYR A 27 -2.19 11.54 18.75
N GLU A 28 -2.90 11.90 19.82
CA GLU A 28 -2.41 11.78 21.19
C GLU A 28 -2.15 10.31 21.55
N GLN A 29 -3.13 9.44 21.30
CA GLN A 29 -3.02 8.02 21.57
C GLN A 29 -1.91 7.35 20.74
N LEU A 30 -1.80 7.70 19.46
CA LEU A 30 -0.77 7.20 18.57
C LEU A 30 0.62 7.70 18.97
N GLY A 31 0.74 8.96 19.40
CA GLY A 31 1.97 9.54 19.93
C GLY A 31 2.44 8.82 21.19
N ASN A 32 1.54 8.61 22.15
CA ASN A 32 1.80 7.88 23.39
C ASN A 32 2.21 6.42 23.12
N PHE A 33 1.56 5.75 22.17
CA PHE A 33 1.95 4.40 21.76
C PHE A 33 3.34 4.41 21.15
N TYR A 34 3.61 5.32 20.21
CA TYR A 34 4.89 5.38 19.53
C TYR A 34 6.02 5.63 20.52
N GLN A 35 5.90 6.60 21.43
CA GLN A 35 6.94 6.88 22.44
C GLN A 35 7.30 5.66 23.28
N LYS A 36 6.32 4.82 23.63
CA LYS A 36 6.54 3.60 24.45
C LYS A 36 7.18 2.45 23.66
N HIS A 37 7.03 2.42 22.33
CA HIS A 37 7.42 1.28 21.49
C HIS A 37 8.51 1.62 20.47
N SER A 38 8.84 2.90 20.28
CA SER A 38 10.02 3.34 19.58
C SER A 38 11.15 3.38 20.60
N GLU A 39 12.09 2.46 20.49
CA GLU A 39 13.25 2.24 21.38
C GLU A 39 14.05 3.55 21.62
N ASN A 40 13.55 4.43 22.50
CA ASN A 40 14.13 5.74 22.85
C ASN A 40 14.55 6.64 21.67
N GLY A 41 13.72 6.72 20.62
CA GLY A 41 13.92 7.70 19.54
C GLY A 41 14.78 7.23 18.36
N GLU A 42 14.99 5.92 18.22
CA GLU A 42 15.66 5.36 17.04
C GLU A 42 14.98 5.73 15.71
N LYS A 43 15.80 5.91 14.68
CA LYS A 43 15.32 6.09 13.31
C LYS A 43 14.83 4.74 12.76
N HIS A 44 13.52 4.52 12.82
CA HIS A 44 12.92 3.34 12.20
C HIS A 44 12.95 3.40 10.66
N SER A 45 13.15 2.23 10.04
CA SER A 45 12.94 2.02 8.61
C SER A 45 11.48 2.32 8.22
N ARG A 46 11.21 2.51 6.92
CA ARG A 46 9.84 2.73 6.45
C ARG A 46 8.92 1.59 6.87
N VAL A 47 9.27 0.35 6.53
CA VAL A 47 8.47 -0.84 6.86
C VAL A 47 8.20 -0.94 8.37
N LYS A 48 9.20 -0.65 9.22
CA LYS A 48 9.03 -0.71 10.67
C LYS A 48 7.99 0.29 11.19
N ARG A 49 7.84 1.46 10.56
CA ARG A 49 6.79 2.42 10.92
C ARG A 49 5.39 1.90 10.57
N TYR A 50 5.24 1.18 9.46
CA TYR A 50 3.97 0.52 9.10
C TYR A 50 3.65 -0.61 10.09
N GLU A 51 4.64 -1.40 10.49
CA GLU A 51 4.47 -2.42 11.53
C GLU A 51 4.05 -1.83 12.88
N LEU A 52 4.66 -0.71 13.29
CA LEU A 52 4.27 0.00 14.51
C LEU A 52 2.82 0.51 14.44
N LEU A 53 2.41 1.05 13.30
CA LEU A 53 1.02 1.48 13.10
C LEU A 53 0.05 0.30 13.12
N LEU A 54 0.40 -0.83 12.50
CA LEU A 54 -0.42 -2.05 12.57
C LEU A 54 -0.54 -2.56 14.01
N ASN A 55 0.55 -2.56 14.76
CA ASN A 55 0.55 -2.98 16.16
C ASN A 55 -0.30 -2.05 17.03
N PHE A 56 -0.26 -0.74 16.77
CA PHE A 56 -1.15 0.22 17.42
C PHE A 56 -2.62 -0.14 17.17
N ILE A 57 -2.99 -0.33 15.90
CA ILE A 57 -4.35 -0.66 15.47
C ILE A 57 -4.82 -1.96 16.13
N LYS A 58 -4.00 -3.02 16.11
CA LYS A 58 -4.34 -4.32 16.71
C LYS A 58 -4.59 -4.22 18.22
N LYS A 59 -3.91 -3.33 18.93
CA LYS A 59 -4.16 -3.11 20.38
C LYS A 59 -5.46 -2.37 20.69
N ARG A 60 -6.06 -1.69 19.71
CA ARG A 60 -7.32 -0.94 19.90
C ARG A 60 -8.55 -1.81 19.78
N ASN A 61 -8.42 -3.03 19.25
CA ASN A 61 -9.51 -3.99 19.14
C ASN A 61 -10.75 -3.41 18.42
N PHE A 62 -10.52 -2.66 17.34
CA PHE A 62 -11.57 -2.19 16.44
C PHE A 62 -12.29 -3.38 15.77
N GLU A 63 -13.44 -3.12 15.16
CA GLU A 63 -14.21 -4.13 14.43
C GLU A 63 -13.36 -4.97 13.47
N GLU A 64 -13.65 -6.27 13.43
CA GLU A 64 -12.87 -7.26 12.66
C GLU A 64 -13.03 -7.15 11.14
N ASN A 65 -13.98 -6.35 10.66
CA ASN A 65 -14.31 -6.21 9.24
C ASN A 65 -13.31 -5.31 8.47
N ILE A 66 -12.47 -4.51 9.12
CA ILE A 66 -11.53 -3.61 8.45
C ILE A 66 -10.25 -4.36 8.05
N GLN A 67 -9.94 -4.35 6.75
CA GLN A 67 -8.71 -4.93 6.19
C GLN A 67 -7.49 -4.01 6.39
N TRP A 68 -7.02 -3.86 7.63
CA TRP A 68 -5.92 -2.95 7.97
C TRP A 68 -4.61 -3.26 7.25
N GLU A 69 -4.27 -4.54 7.12
CA GLU A 69 -3.09 -4.99 6.36
C GLU A 69 -3.15 -4.54 4.89
N GLU A 70 -4.33 -4.55 4.27
CA GLU A 70 -4.49 -4.11 2.87
C GLU A 70 -4.36 -2.59 2.74
N LEU A 71 -4.94 -1.81 3.66
CA LEU A 71 -4.77 -0.35 3.69
C LEU A 71 -3.30 0.03 3.84
N LEU A 72 -2.59 -0.60 4.77
CA LEU A 72 -1.16 -0.38 4.98
C LEU A 72 -0.33 -0.80 3.77
N THR A 73 -0.70 -1.92 3.12
CA THR A 73 -0.03 -2.39 1.91
C THR A 73 -0.18 -1.38 0.77
N LYS A 74 -1.39 -0.83 0.59
CA LYS A 74 -1.65 0.22 -0.40
C LYS A 74 -0.84 1.48 -0.10
N ASP A 75 -0.88 1.95 1.14
CA ASP A 75 -0.12 3.13 1.58
C ASP A 75 1.39 2.96 1.38
N PHE A 76 1.90 1.75 1.62
CA PHE A 76 3.31 1.43 1.42
C PHE A 76 3.70 1.49 -0.06
N TYR A 77 2.96 0.82 -0.93
CA TYR A 77 3.26 0.82 -2.37
C TYR A 77 2.93 2.13 -3.08
N LEU A 78 2.09 3.00 -2.53
CA LEU A 78 1.96 4.38 -3.02
C LEU A 78 3.28 5.15 -2.88
N ARG A 79 4.12 4.78 -1.90
CA ARG A 79 5.37 5.47 -1.58
C ARG A 79 6.58 4.80 -2.22
N GLU A 80 6.66 3.48 -2.15
CA GLU A 80 7.87 2.73 -2.45
C GLU A 80 7.59 1.57 -3.41
N ASN A 81 8.41 1.47 -4.46
CA ASN A 81 8.52 0.24 -5.25
C ASN A 81 9.48 -0.71 -4.53
N ALA A 82 8.94 -1.44 -3.56
CA ALA A 82 9.77 -2.20 -2.63
C ALA A 82 10.33 -3.48 -3.27
N LYS A 83 11.63 -3.72 -3.05
CA LYS A 83 12.31 -4.95 -3.50
C LYS A 83 11.75 -6.21 -2.83
N SER A 84 11.21 -6.07 -1.63
CA SER A 84 10.65 -7.15 -0.82
C SER A 84 9.27 -6.76 -0.31
N ARG A 85 8.33 -7.69 -0.41
CA ARG A 85 6.98 -7.53 0.13
C ARG A 85 7.05 -7.32 1.66
N PRO A 86 6.32 -6.34 2.23
CA PRO A 86 6.23 -6.20 3.68
C PRO A 86 5.64 -7.43 4.34
N GLY A 87 6.16 -7.83 5.50
CA GLY A 87 5.71 -9.03 6.21
C GLY A 87 4.25 -9.00 6.67
N PHE A 88 3.66 -7.81 6.81
CA PHE A 88 2.24 -7.64 7.15
C PHE A 88 1.31 -7.79 5.95
N SER A 89 1.81 -7.76 4.72
CA SER A 89 0.97 -7.82 3.52
C SER A 89 0.51 -9.26 3.25
N LYS A 90 -0.76 -9.43 2.86
CA LYS A 90 -1.34 -10.74 2.52
C LYS A 90 -0.56 -11.47 1.43
N ASN A 91 -0.58 -12.80 1.40
CA ASN A 91 0.14 -13.57 0.36
C ASN A 91 -0.57 -13.50 -1.01
N ILE A 92 0.16 -13.12 -2.06
CA ILE A 92 -0.34 -13.02 -3.44
C ILE A 92 0.32 -14.02 -4.42
N GLU A 93 1.06 -15.02 -3.92
CA GLU A 93 1.83 -15.96 -4.76
C GLU A 93 0.98 -16.60 -5.85
N LYS A 94 -0.25 -17.01 -5.50
CA LYS A 94 -1.21 -17.64 -6.41
C LYS A 94 -1.62 -16.77 -7.61
N TYR A 95 -1.42 -15.45 -7.53
CA TYR A 95 -1.80 -14.50 -8.58
C TYR A 95 -0.61 -14.09 -9.47
N LYS A 96 0.62 -14.48 -9.13
CA LYS A 96 1.83 -14.05 -9.88
C LYS A 96 1.80 -14.44 -11.36
N HIS A 97 1.22 -15.60 -11.69
CA HIS A 97 1.12 -16.03 -13.08
C HIS A 97 0.25 -15.05 -13.88
N GLN A 98 -0.94 -14.72 -13.39
CA GLN A 98 -1.88 -13.82 -14.06
C GLN A 98 -1.28 -12.40 -14.22
N ILE A 99 -0.55 -11.91 -13.20
CA ILE A 99 0.15 -10.63 -13.25
C ILE A 99 1.24 -10.64 -14.34
N ARG A 100 2.02 -11.72 -14.45
CA ARG A 100 3.05 -11.85 -15.50
C ARG A 100 2.44 -11.89 -16.90
N GLU A 101 1.33 -12.60 -17.07
CA GLU A 101 0.63 -12.65 -18.36
C GLU A 101 0.06 -11.29 -18.75
N PHE A 102 -0.41 -10.51 -17.78
CA PHE A 102 -0.80 -9.11 -18.02
C PHE A 102 0.36 -8.27 -18.59
N PHE A 103 1.56 -8.35 -18.02
CA PHE A 103 2.72 -7.60 -18.53
C PHE A 103 3.20 -8.05 -19.91
N LYS A 104 2.87 -9.28 -20.34
CA LYS A 104 3.15 -9.76 -21.70
C LYS A 104 2.06 -9.36 -22.71
N GLY A 105 0.88 -8.97 -22.24
CA GLY A 105 -0.24 -8.60 -23.09
C GLY A 105 -0.04 -7.25 -23.76
N GLU A 106 -0.58 -7.09 -24.97
CA GLU A 106 -0.48 -5.84 -25.72
C GLU A 106 -1.19 -4.67 -25.03
N GLU A 107 -2.26 -4.96 -24.27
CA GLU A 107 -3.02 -3.96 -23.49
C GLU A 107 -2.16 -3.20 -22.48
N VAL A 108 -1.04 -3.78 -22.02
CA VAL A 108 -0.12 -3.08 -21.10
C VAL A 108 0.40 -1.79 -21.71
N ARG A 109 0.57 -1.74 -23.05
CA ARG A 109 1.12 -0.58 -23.78
C ARG A 109 0.16 0.61 -23.80
N THR A 110 -1.15 0.36 -23.77
CA THR A 110 -2.16 1.43 -23.69
C THR A 110 -2.36 1.91 -22.26
N ILE A 111 -2.04 1.07 -21.26
CA ILE A 111 -2.16 1.38 -19.84
C ILE A 111 -0.93 2.14 -19.31
N LEU A 112 0.27 1.65 -19.64
CA LEU A 112 1.56 2.24 -19.25
C LEU A 112 2.12 3.08 -20.40
N VAL A 113 1.47 4.23 -20.65
CA VAL A 113 1.98 5.27 -21.55
C VAL A 113 3.35 5.77 -21.07
N ASP A 114 4.24 6.18 -21.98
CA ASP A 114 5.62 6.58 -21.70
C ASP A 114 6.54 5.40 -21.27
N TYR A 115 6.10 4.15 -21.42
CA TYR A 115 6.93 2.97 -21.19
C TYR A 115 7.23 2.16 -22.46
N GLU A 116 7.14 2.77 -23.64
CA GLU A 116 7.23 2.13 -24.95
C GLU A 116 8.56 1.38 -25.15
N ASP A 117 9.66 1.92 -24.64
CA ASP A 117 11.02 1.37 -24.81
C ASP A 117 11.35 0.18 -23.89
N TYR A 118 10.44 -0.20 -22.97
CA TYR A 118 10.70 -1.23 -21.98
C TYR A 118 10.05 -2.57 -22.35
N ASP A 119 10.74 -3.67 -22.10
CA ASP A 119 10.17 -5.02 -22.21
C ASP A 119 9.29 -5.38 -20.99
N SER A 120 8.54 -6.48 -21.10
CA SER A 120 7.61 -6.91 -20.04
C SER A 120 8.27 -7.14 -18.67
N LYS A 121 9.52 -7.62 -18.64
CA LYS A 121 10.27 -7.83 -17.39
C LYS A 121 10.73 -6.50 -16.78
N GLN A 122 11.06 -5.52 -17.62
CA GLN A 122 11.38 -4.17 -17.18
C GLN A 122 10.14 -3.47 -16.63
N LEU A 123 8.98 -3.60 -17.29
CA LEU A 123 7.69 -3.08 -16.80
C LEU A 123 7.35 -3.64 -15.41
N GLU A 124 7.44 -4.97 -15.25
CA GLU A 124 7.17 -5.65 -13.96
C GLU A 124 8.11 -5.16 -12.84
N LYS A 125 9.35 -4.77 -13.16
CA LYS A 125 10.30 -4.21 -12.19
C LYS A 125 10.08 -2.74 -11.89
N MET A 126 9.66 -1.96 -12.89
CA MET A 126 9.49 -0.51 -12.79
C MET A 126 8.13 -0.11 -12.23
N THR A 127 7.19 -1.05 -12.16
CA THR A 127 5.84 -0.89 -11.60
C THR A 127 5.62 -1.93 -10.50
N HIS A 128 4.45 -1.90 -9.86
CA HIS A 128 4.01 -2.96 -8.96
C HIS A 128 2.54 -3.25 -9.21
N VAL A 129 2.13 -4.51 -9.20
CA VAL A 129 0.71 -4.90 -9.20
C VAL A 129 0.40 -5.54 -7.87
N GLU A 130 -0.53 -4.94 -7.12
CA GLU A 130 -1.05 -5.50 -5.87
C GLU A 130 -2.42 -6.12 -6.09
N VAL A 131 -2.74 -7.14 -5.28
CA VAL A 131 -4.05 -7.78 -5.26
C VAL A 131 -4.73 -7.49 -3.93
N PHE A 132 -5.92 -6.90 -3.99
CA PHE A 132 -6.75 -6.56 -2.82
C PHE A 132 -8.07 -7.33 -2.84
N GLY A 133 -8.77 -7.34 -1.70
CA GLY A 133 -10.00 -8.13 -1.53
C GLY A 133 -9.70 -9.62 -1.40
N ILE A 134 -8.52 -9.98 -0.89
CA ILE A 134 -8.16 -11.39 -0.71
C ILE A 134 -9.03 -11.94 0.42
N ASN A 135 -9.78 -13.00 0.13
CA ASN A 135 -10.84 -13.60 0.95
C ASN A 135 -12.20 -12.89 0.87
N GLU A 136 -12.36 -11.96 -0.05
CA GLU A 136 -13.65 -11.36 -0.42
C GLU A 136 -14.10 -11.89 -1.79
N ASP A 137 -15.37 -11.65 -2.13
CA ASP A 137 -15.96 -12.11 -3.40
C ASP A 137 -15.39 -11.38 -4.63
N ASN A 138 -14.78 -10.20 -4.43
CA ASN A 138 -14.36 -9.30 -5.49
C ASN A 138 -12.89 -8.93 -5.38
N LEU A 139 -12.01 -9.77 -5.94
CA LEU A 139 -10.60 -9.45 -6.10
C LEU A 139 -10.41 -8.24 -7.01
N THR A 140 -9.51 -7.34 -6.61
CA THR A 140 -9.08 -6.21 -7.44
C THR A 140 -7.58 -6.23 -7.64
N TYR A 141 -7.16 -5.88 -8.85
CA TYR A 141 -5.76 -5.78 -9.24
C TYR A 141 -5.44 -4.31 -9.51
N ILE A 142 -4.52 -3.76 -8.73
CA ILE A 142 -4.14 -2.36 -8.80
C ILE A 142 -2.68 -2.27 -9.21
N LEU A 143 -2.44 -1.63 -10.35
CA LEU A 143 -1.12 -1.26 -10.81
C LEU A 143 -0.70 0.07 -10.18
N PHE A 144 0.53 0.11 -9.67
CA PHE A 144 1.23 1.27 -9.14
C PHE A 144 2.27 1.72 -10.17
N ASP A 145 1.97 2.84 -10.81
CA ASP A 145 2.82 3.49 -11.78
C ASP A 145 3.70 4.52 -11.07
N TYR A 146 4.99 4.18 -10.97
CA TYR A 146 5.99 4.98 -10.29
C TYR A 146 6.64 6.06 -11.17
N LYS A 147 6.44 6.02 -12.49
CA LYS A 147 6.89 7.06 -13.41
C LYS A 147 5.94 8.26 -13.36
N HIS A 148 4.63 8.01 -13.33
CA HIS A 148 3.60 9.05 -13.28
C HIS A 148 3.14 9.35 -11.84
N ARG A 149 4.06 9.71 -10.95
CA ARG A 149 3.71 10.07 -9.58
C ARG A 149 2.91 11.38 -9.52
N ASN A 150 2.01 11.47 -8.56
CA ASN A 150 1.32 12.72 -8.25
C ASN A 150 2.36 13.81 -7.89
N PRO A 151 2.33 14.98 -8.54
CA PRO A 151 3.37 16.00 -8.36
C PRO A 151 3.42 16.60 -6.95
N LEU A 152 2.26 16.65 -6.26
CA LEU A 152 2.10 17.27 -4.94
C LEU A 152 2.56 16.35 -3.82
N ASN A 153 2.03 15.13 -3.80
CA ASN A 153 2.26 14.20 -2.69
C ASN A 153 3.22 13.07 -3.05
N LYS A 154 3.71 12.98 -4.30
CA LYS A 154 4.66 11.95 -4.80
C LYS A 154 4.14 10.51 -4.74
N GLN A 155 2.84 10.30 -4.55
CA GLN A 155 2.24 8.97 -4.61
C GLN A 155 2.30 8.39 -6.03
N ALA A 156 2.51 7.08 -6.16
CA ALA A 156 2.35 6.37 -7.42
C ALA A 156 0.95 6.59 -8.01
N LYS A 157 0.84 6.70 -9.33
CA LYS A 157 -0.47 6.69 -9.99
C LYS A 157 -1.04 5.28 -9.88
N LEU A 158 -2.31 5.20 -9.49
CA LEU A 158 -3.02 3.93 -9.39
C LEU A 158 -3.84 3.70 -10.65
N ILE A 159 -3.79 2.47 -11.17
CA ILE A 159 -4.61 2.04 -12.31
C ILE A 159 -5.27 0.72 -11.94
N ASN A 160 -6.59 0.65 -12.02
CA ASN A 160 -7.33 -0.59 -11.82
C ASN A 160 -7.26 -1.42 -13.11
N ILE A 161 -6.57 -2.56 -13.04
CA ILE A 161 -6.36 -3.47 -14.17
C ILE A 161 -7.17 -4.76 -14.04
N THR A 162 -8.15 -4.80 -13.13
CA THR A 162 -8.93 -6.01 -12.82
C THR A 162 -9.61 -6.61 -14.06
N LYS A 163 -10.02 -5.76 -15.02
CA LYS A 163 -10.66 -6.21 -16.27
C LYS A 163 -9.67 -6.81 -17.28
N GLN A 164 -8.38 -6.52 -17.12
CA GLN A 164 -7.29 -6.95 -18.01
C GLN A 164 -6.60 -8.22 -17.49
N ILE A 165 -6.86 -8.60 -16.23
CA ILE A 165 -6.40 -9.88 -15.69
C ILE A 165 -7.29 -10.99 -16.23
N LYS A 166 -6.70 -11.88 -17.03
CA LYS A 166 -7.34 -13.12 -17.47
C LYS A 166 -7.50 -14.05 -16.27
N ARG A 167 -8.72 -14.54 -16.05
CA ARG A 167 -9.05 -15.52 -15.01
C ARG A 167 -8.45 -16.88 -15.35
#